data_AF-A0A1J3DXT9-F1
#
_entry.id   AF-A0A1J3DXT9-F1
#
_cell.length_a   1.000
_cell.length_b   1.000
_cell.length_c   1.000
_cell.angle_alpha   90.00
_cell.angle_beta   90.00
_cell.angle_gamma   90.00
#
_symmetry.space_group_name_H-M   'P 1'
#
loop_
_entity.id
_entity.type
_entity.pdbx_description
1 polymer ?
#
loop_
_entity_poly.entity_id
_entity_poly.type
_entity_poly.pdbx_seq_one_letter_code
_entity_poly.pdbx_strand_id
1 'polypeptide(L)'
;VSGSVCDVTSRHERETLIQTVSSLFSGKLNILVNNVGVLRGKPTTEYVADDFSFHMSTNLESAYHFCQLSHPLLKASGYGSIVFMSSVAGV
;
A
#
# COMPACT_ATOMS: atom_id res chain seq x y z
N VAL A 1 2.04 1.69 -21.08
CA VAL A 1 2.26 1.12 -19.73
C VAL A 1 3.42 1.86 -19.11
N SER A 2 3.28 2.34 -17.87
CA SER A 2 4.32 3.04 -17.12
C SER A 2 4.66 2.24 -15.85
N GLY A 3 5.87 2.43 -15.33
CA GLY A 3 6.31 1.86 -14.06
C GLY A 3 6.99 2.92 -13.20
N SER A 4 6.94 2.74 -11.89
CA SER A 4 7.63 3.59 -10.92
C SER A 4 8.16 2.70 -9.80
N VAL A 5 9.37 3.01 -9.33
CA VAL A 5 9.95 2.36 -8.15
C VAL A 5 9.39 3.06 -6.92
N CYS A 6 8.95 2.28 -5.93
CA CYS A 6 8.46 2.78 -4.65
C CYS A 6 8.68 1.71 -3.59
N ASP A 7 9.51 2.01 -2.61
CA ASP A 7 9.51 1.31 -1.33
C ASP A 7 8.28 1.75 -0.54
N VAL A 8 7.34 0.83 -0.34
CA VAL A 8 6.07 1.13 0.34
C VAL A 8 6.25 1.43 1.83
N THR A 9 7.39 1.07 2.42
CA THR A 9 7.73 1.42 3.81
C THR A 9 8.18 2.89 3.91
N SER A 10 8.68 3.47 2.82
CA SER A 10 9.05 4.89 2.74
C SER A 10 7.81 5.76 2.55
N ARG A 11 7.50 6.61 3.54
CA ARG A 11 6.37 7.54 3.46
C ARG A 11 6.49 8.52 2.29
N HIS A 12 7.69 9.05 2.10
CA HIS A 12 7.99 10.01 1.04
C HIS A 12 7.82 9.40 -0.37
N GLU A 13 8.23 8.15 -0.56
CA GLU A 13 8.07 7.47 -1.85
C GLU A 13 6.60 7.19 -2.17
N ARG A 14 5.79 6.82 -1.16
CA ARG A 14 4.34 6.67 -1.34
C ARG A 14 3.68 7.96 -1.82
N GLU A 15 4.05 9.09 -1.22
CA GLU A 15 3.56 10.43 -1.62
C GLU A 15 3.99 10.77 -3.05
N THR A 16 5.26 10.56 -3.37
CA THR A 16 5.83 10.78 -4.71
C THR A 16 5.14 9.92 -5.78
N LEU A 17 4.85 8.65 -5.47
CA LEU A 17 4.14 7.74 -6.36
C LEU A 17 2.73 8.26 -6.66
N ILE A 18 1.98 8.65 -5.63
CA ILE A 18 0.60 9.16 -5.81
C ILE A 18 0.58 10.50 -6.55
N GLN A 19 1.56 11.38 -6.33
CA GLN A 19 1.72 12.59 -7.12
C GLN A 19 1.97 12.28 -8.60
N THR A 20 2.81 11.28 -8.88
CA THR A 20 3.10 10.81 -10.25
C THR A 20 1.84 10.25 -10.91
N VAL A 21 1.08 9.40 -10.21
CA VAL A 21 -0.21 8.88 -10.68
C VAL A 21 -1.19 10.02 -10.97
N SER A 22 -1.31 10.98 -10.04
CA SER A 22 -2.17 12.16 -10.23
C SER A 22 -1.81 12.93 -11.51
N SER A 23 -0.53 13.18 -11.75
CA SER A 23 -0.05 13.87 -12.96
C SER A 23 -0.36 13.08 -14.24
N LEU A 24 -0.03 11.79 -14.27
CA LEU A 24 -0.19 10.94 -15.46
C LEU A 24 -1.64 10.70 -15.85
N PHE A 25 -2.55 10.66 -14.87
CA PHE A 25 -3.96 10.29 -15.08
C PHE A 25 -4.92 11.45 -14.80
N SER A 26 -4.45 12.69 -14.90
CA SER A 26 -5.28 13.90 -14.76
C SER A 26 -6.09 13.92 -13.46
N GLY A 27 -5.43 13.58 -12.35
CA GLY A 27 -6.00 13.58 -11.00
C GLY A 27 -6.97 12.45 -10.71
N LYS A 28 -6.98 11.37 -11.51
CA LYS A 28 -7.93 10.26 -11.38
C LYS A 28 -7.24 8.93 -11.17
N LEU A 29 -7.87 8.07 -10.36
CA LEU A 29 -7.49 6.68 -10.19
C LEU A 29 -8.77 5.83 -10.14
N ASN A 30 -8.85 4.76 -10.93
CA ASN A 30 -10.01 3.87 -10.89
C ASN A 30 -9.86 2.77 -9.85
N ILE A 31 -8.68 2.15 -9.76
CA ILE A 31 -8.47 0.96 -8.92
C ILE A 31 -7.13 1.11 -8.20
N LEU A 32 -7.16 0.99 -6.87
CA LEU A 32 -5.98 0.76 -6.05
C LEU A 32 -5.96 -0.71 -5.62
N VAL A 33 -4.86 -1.40 -5.89
CA VAL A 33 -4.65 -2.78 -5.41
C VAL A 33 -3.48 -2.79 -4.42
N ASN A 34 -3.80 -2.90 -3.13
CA ASN A 34 -2.82 -3.09 -2.07
C ASN A 34 -2.40 -4.56 -2.03
N ASN A 35 -1.41 -4.91 -2.86
CA ASN A 35 -0.90 -6.29 -2.98
C ASN A 35 0.39 -6.54 -2.19
N VAL A 36 1.19 -5.50 -1.93
CA VAL A 36 2.50 -5.68 -1.27
C VAL A 36 2.32 -6.30 0.10
N GLY A 37 3.08 -7.37 0.36
CA GLY A 37 3.09 -8.07 1.63
C GLY A 37 4.39 -8.85 1.80
N VAL A 38 4.85 -8.95 3.04
CA VAL A 38 6.06 -9.66 3.44
C VAL A 38 5.77 -10.60 4.62
N LEU A 39 6.55 -11.66 4.74
CA LEU A 39 6.49 -12.60 5.84
C LEU A 39 7.91 -12.95 6.31
N ARG A 40 8.17 -12.76 7.59
CA ARG A 40 9.33 -13.32 8.32
C ARG A 40 8.77 -14.42 9.21
N GLY A 41 8.80 -15.66 8.73
CA GLY A 41 8.29 -16.81 9.46
C GLY A 41 9.26 -17.25 10.56
N LYS A 42 8.78 -17.35 11.80
CA LYS A 42 9.54 -17.84 12.96
C LYS A 42 8.63 -18.63 13.90
N PRO A 43 9.17 -19.47 14.79
CA PRO A 43 8.43 -19.95 15.95
C PRO A 43 7.86 -18.78 16.77
N THR A 44 6.65 -18.93 17.32
CA THR A 44 5.92 -17.83 17.98
C THR A 44 6.72 -17.12 19.08
N THR A 45 7.53 -17.88 19.84
CA THR A 45 8.35 -17.34 20.95
C THR A 45 9.65 -16.69 20.49
N GLU A 46 10.00 -16.76 19.21
CA GLU A 46 11.24 -16.24 18.64
C GLU A 46 11.06 -14.91 17.88
N TYR A 47 9.84 -14.41 17.80
CA TYR A 47 9.57 -13.09 17.23
C TYR A 47 10.13 -11.98 18.12
N VAL A 48 10.82 -11.02 17.50
CA VAL A 48 11.27 -9.80 18.16
C VAL A 48 10.47 -8.58 17.68
N ALA A 49 10.58 -7.47 18.41
CA ALA A 49 9.86 -6.23 18.08
C ALA A 49 10.09 -5.74 16.64
N ASP A 50 11.30 -5.95 16.10
CA ASP A 50 11.64 -5.57 14.73
C ASP A 50 10.91 -6.42 13.67
N ASP A 51 10.61 -7.69 13.96
CA ASP A 51 9.85 -8.54 13.04
C ASP A 51 8.41 -8.04 12.94
N PHE A 52 7.79 -7.74 14.09
CA PHE A 52 6.44 -7.19 14.14
C PHE A 52 6.38 -5.83 13.43
N SER A 53 7.30 -4.93 13.76
CA SER A 53 7.37 -3.59 13.16
C SER A 53 7.53 -3.68 11.64
N PHE A 54 8.39 -4.58 11.15
CA PHE A 54 8.57 -4.83 9.72
C PHE A 54 7.30 -5.34 9.03
N HIS A 55 6.55 -6.25 9.66
CA HIS A 55 5.26 -6.73 9.10
C HIS A 55 4.20 -5.63 9.12
N MET A 56 4.08 -4.89 10.22
CA MET A 56 3.06 -3.86 10.35
C MET A 56 3.31 -2.67 9.42
N SER A 57 4.55 -2.19 9.35
CA SER A 57 4.93 -1.08 8.46
C SER A 57 4.67 -1.42 7.00
N THR A 58 4.95 -2.66 6.60
CA THR A 58 4.86 -3.11 5.21
C THR A 58 3.47 -3.57 4.82
N ASN A 59 2.81 -4.42 5.61
CA ASN A 59 1.58 -5.09 5.20
C ASN A 59 0.32 -4.27 5.54
N LEU A 60 0.35 -3.45 6.59
CA LEU A 60 -0.83 -2.71 7.06
C LEU A 60 -0.67 -1.20 6.89
N GLU A 61 0.35 -0.60 7.50
CA GLU A 61 0.52 0.85 7.50
C GLU A 61 0.76 1.41 6.08
N SER A 62 1.50 0.67 5.25
CA SER A 62 1.74 1.03 3.86
C SER A 62 0.44 1.19 3.09
N ALA A 63 -0.40 0.15 3.13
CA ALA A 63 -1.66 0.04 2.41
C ALA A 63 -2.70 1.04 2.94
N TYR A 64 -2.76 1.24 4.25
CA TYR A 64 -3.64 2.23 4.86
C TYR A 64 -3.31 3.66 4.40
N HIS A 65 -2.03 4.05 4.43
CA HIS A 65 -1.62 5.38 3.95
C HIS A 65 -1.88 5.55 2.44
N PHE A 66 -1.68 4.52 1.63
CA PHE A 66 -2.04 4.58 0.21
C PHE A 66 -3.53 4.84 0.00
N CYS A 67 -4.41 4.27 0.84
CA CYS A 67 -5.83 4.58 0.81
C CYS A 67 -6.09 6.07 1.10
N GLN A 68 -5.41 6.63 2.11
CA GLN A 68 -5.54 8.06 2.44
C GLN A 68 -5.08 8.96 1.28
N LEU A 69 -3.90 8.69 0.72
CA LEU A 69 -3.32 9.48 -0.36
C LEU A 69 -4.14 9.37 -1.67
N SER A 70 -4.64 8.18 -1.99
CA SER A 70 -5.37 7.93 -3.24
C SER A 70 -6.84 8.31 -3.18
N HIS A 71 -7.42 8.51 -1.99
CA HIS A 71 -8.84 8.80 -1.82
C HIS A 71 -9.36 9.96 -2.70
N PRO A 72 -8.67 11.13 -2.80
CA PRO A 72 -9.13 12.20 -3.68
C PRO A 72 -9.18 11.80 -5.15
N LEU A 73 -8.19 11.01 -5.62
CA LEU A 73 -8.09 10.55 -7.01
C LEU A 73 -9.16 9.50 -7.33
N LEU A 74 -9.41 8.59 -6.39
CA LEU A 74 -10.48 7.58 -6.48
C LEU A 74 -11.86 8.25 -6.51
N LYS A 75 -12.09 9.26 -5.68
CA LYS A 75 -13.32 10.05 -5.67
C LYS A 75 -13.51 10.82 -6.98
N ALA A 76 -12.48 11.47 -7.48
CA ALA A 76 -12.52 12.22 -8.75
C ALA A 76 -12.79 11.34 -9.96
N SER A 77 -12.50 10.04 -9.86
CA SER A 77 -12.77 9.06 -10.89
C SER A 77 -14.26 8.68 -11.01
N GLY A 78 -15.04 8.78 -9.91
CA GLY A 78 -16.46 8.40 -9.87
C GLY A 78 -16.74 6.89 -9.82
N TYR A 79 -15.73 6.05 -10.11
CA TYR A 79 -15.82 4.59 -10.11
C TYR A 79 -14.65 3.96 -9.33
N GLY A 80 -14.21 4.62 -8.27
CA GLY A 80 -13.06 4.20 -7.45
C GLY A 80 -13.29 2.88 -6.73
N SER A 81 -12.31 1.98 -6.77
CA SER A 81 -12.29 0.71 -6.04
C SER A 81 -10.94 0.51 -5.35
N ILE A 82 -10.97 -0.09 -4.16
CA ILE A 82 -9.78 -0.47 -3.39
C ILE A 82 -9.86 -1.97 -3.11
N VAL A 83 -8.81 -2.69 -3.49
CA VAL A 83 -8.66 -4.13 -3.23
C VAL A 83 -7.48 -4.34 -2.30
N PHE A 84 -7.71 -5.10 -1.23
CA PHE A 84 -6.65 -5.58 -0.34
C PHE A 84 -6.40 -7.06 -0.59
N MET A 85 -5.14 -7.42 -0.76
CA MET A 85 -4.72 -8.82 -0.77
C MET A 85 -4.47 -9.26 0.67
N SER A 86 -5.47 -9.90 1.27
CA SER A 86 -5.34 -10.54 2.59
C SER A 86 -4.75 -11.95 2.45
N SER A 87 -4.76 -12.72 3.54
CA SER A 87 -4.31 -14.11 3.59
C SER A 87 -5.29 -14.96 4.39
N VAL A 88 -5.33 -16.26 4.10
CA VAL A 88 -6.04 -17.25 4.94
C VAL A 88 -5.54 -17.24 6.39
N ALA A 89 -4.29 -16.82 6.63
CA ALA A 89 -3.73 -16.68 7.98
C ALA A 89 -4.34 -15.50 8.78
N GLY A 90 -5.09 -14.60 8.12
CA GLY A 90 -5.77 -13.47 8.75
C GLY A 90 -7.22 -13.74 9.15
N VAL A 91 -7.70 -14.98 8.97
CA VAL A 91 -9.05 -15.45 9.35
C VAL A 91 -8.89 -16.45 10.50
#